data_AF-A0A0R2TMU3-F1
#
_entry.id   AF-A0A0R2TMU3-F1
#
_cell.length_a   1.000
_cell.length_b   1.000
_cell.length_c   1.000
_cell.angle_alpha   90.00
_cell.angle_beta   90.00
_cell.angle_gamma   90.00
#
_symmetry.space_group_name_H-M   'P 1'
#
loop_
_entity.id
_entity.type
_entity.pdbx_description
1 polymer ?
#
loop_
_entity_poly.entity_id
_entity_poly.type
_entity_poly.pdbx_seq_one_letter_code
_entity_poly.pdbx_strand_id
1 'polypeptide(L)'
;MEFKDLSEKEQKLVKTNKYDLLRDKALKLKEKGIESCSVDDAFNLSEMKITDDARELINKGIHQIIDYRGLTFDRPLEGLGIGGFYYFMFIFYFERKRQLMSRIEGHTMDSMLMKHSVTGDEMWLVNKVAEIPYEEIEKYMKK
;
A
#
# COMPACT_ATOMS: atom_id res chain seq x y z
N MET A 1 -0.38 -14.77 -16.42
CA MET A 1 -1.06 -13.85 -15.48
C MET A 1 -2.45 -13.58 -16.02
N GLU A 2 -3.49 -14.01 -15.33
CA GLU A 2 -4.87 -13.67 -15.68
C GLU A 2 -5.26 -12.36 -14.99
N PHE A 3 -5.56 -11.33 -15.77
CA PHE A 3 -6.09 -10.07 -15.25
C PHE A 3 -7.61 -10.19 -15.17
N LYS A 4 -8.13 -10.50 -13.98
CA LYS A 4 -9.58 -10.43 -13.74
C LYS A 4 -9.93 -8.97 -13.46
N ASP A 5 -10.93 -8.46 -14.18
CA ASP A 5 -11.54 -7.14 -13.94
C ASP A 5 -10.60 -5.93 -14.12
N LEU A 6 -9.63 -6.00 -15.04
CA LEU A 6 -8.82 -4.85 -15.46
C LEU A 6 -9.07 -4.48 -16.92
N SER A 7 -9.29 -3.19 -17.18
CA SER A 7 -9.27 -2.62 -18.52
C SER A 7 -7.90 -2.77 -19.19
N GLU A 8 -7.83 -2.72 -20.52
CA GLU A 8 -6.55 -2.80 -21.25
C GLU A 8 -5.55 -1.73 -20.80
N LYS A 9 -6.04 -0.54 -20.45
CA LYS A 9 -5.23 0.56 -19.93
C LYS A 9 -4.61 0.20 -18.57
N GLU A 10 -5.40 -0.37 -17.66
CA GLU A 10 -4.91 -0.84 -16.35
C GLU A 10 -3.92 -2.00 -16.52
N GLN A 11 -4.18 -2.95 -17.41
CA GLN A 11 -3.26 -4.05 -17.69
C GLN A 11 -1.90 -3.56 -18.21
N LYS A 12 -1.91 -2.54 -19.08
CA LYS A 12 -0.68 -1.90 -19.56
C LYS A 12 0.07 -1.23 -18.41
N LEU A 13 -0.64 -0.51 -17.54
CA LEU A 13 -0.05 0.13 -16.36
C LEU A 13 0.57 -0.89 -15.40
N VAL A 14 -0.09 -2.02 -15.15
CA VAL A 14 0.45 -3.10 -14.32
C VAL A 14 1.82 -3.55 -14.84
N LYS A 15 1.91 -3.85 -16.15
CA LYS A 15 3.16 -4.30 -16.77
C LYS A 15 4.24 -3.23 -16.77
N THR A 16 3.89 -1.99 -17.12
CA THR A 16 4.86 -0.89 -17.19
C THR A 16 5.44 -0.53 -15.82
N ASN A 17 4.62 -0.58 -14.76
CA ASN A 17 5.07 -0.27 -13.40
C ASN A 17 5.61 -1.50 -12.65
N LYS A 18 5.72 -2.67 -13.31
CA LYS A 18 6.12 -3.93 -12.68
C LYS A 18 5.29 -4.28 -11.43
N TYR A 19 4.02 -3.91 -11.43
CA TYR A 19 3.13 -4.11 -10.29
C TYR A 19 2.83 -5.60 -10.07
N ASP A 20 2.94 -6.40 -11.12
CA ASP A 20 2.94 -7.86 -11.06
C ASP A 20 3.96 -8.39 -10.04
N LEU A 21 5.17 -7.81 -9.97
CA LEU A 21 6.18 -8.24 -9.01
C LEU A 21 5.78 -7.93 -7.56
N LEU A 22 5.17 -6.76 -7.33
CA LEU A 22 4.63 -6.41 -6.01
C LEU A 22 3.48 -7.37 -5.63
N ARG A 23 2.61 -7.68 -6.60
CA ARG A 23 1.51 -8.62 -6.42
C ARG A 23 1.98 -10.03 -6.09
N ASP A 24 3.00 -10.53 -6.77
CA ASP A 24 3.57 -11.86 -6.50
C ASP A 24 4.19 -11.93 -5.10
N LYS A 25 4.86 -10.86 -4.65
CA LYS A 25 5.32 -10.76 -3.26
C LYS A 25 4.16 -10.75 -2.26
N ALA A 26 3.08 -10.03 -2.55
CA ALA A 26 1.89 -10.01 -1.69
C ALA A 26 1.21 -11.39 -1.60
N LEU A 27 1.14 -12.13 -2.72
CA LEU A 27 0.68 -13.53 -2.73
C LEU A 27 1.56 -14.42 -1.85
N LYS A 28 2.89 -14.32 -2.02
CA LYS A 28 3.85 -15.07 -1.19
C LYS A 28 3.67 -14.76 0.31
N LEU A 29 3.48 -13.49 0.67
CA LEU A 29 3.24 -13.09 2.06
C LEU A 29 1.92 -13.64 2.60
N LYS A 30 0.86 -13.64 1.77
CA LYS A 30 -0.44 -14.24 2.11
C LYS A 30 -0.32 -15.75 2.35
N GLU A 31 0.38 -16.46 1.47
CA GLU A 31 0.52 -17.92 1.52
C GLU A 31 1.36 -18.40 2.69
N LYS A 32 2.50 -17.75 2.94
CA LYS A 32 3.40 -18.10 4.05
C LYS A 32 2.92 -17.59 5.40
N GLY A 33 2.19 -16.48 5.41
CA GLY A 33 1.83 -15.76 6.63
C GLY A 33 2.94 -14.84 7.13
N ILE A 34 2.53 -13.76 7.82
CA ILE A 34 3.41 -12.66 8.27
C ILE A 34 4.55 -13.18 9.16
N GLU A 35 4.23 -14.06 10.12
CA GLU A 35 5.20 -14.55 11.10
C GLU A 35 6.32 -15.37 10.45
N SER A 36 5.98 -16.26 9.51
CA SER A 36 6.96 -17.07 8.78
C SER A 36 7.79 -16.25 7.79
N CYS A 37 7.30 -15.08 7.38
CA CYS A 37 8.03 -14.14 6.53
C CYS A 37 8.94 -13.18 7.30
N SER A 38 8.94 -13.19 8.64
CA SER A 38 9.82 -12.33 9.46
C SER A 38 11.31 -12.54 9.20
N VAL A 39 11.70 -13.74 8.75
CA VAL A 39 13.08 -14.13 8.43
C VAL A 39 13.32 -14.33 6.93
N ASP A 40 12.35 -13.98 6.07
CA ASP A 40 12.46 -14.12 4.62
C ASP A 40 12.94 -12.80 4.03
N ASP A 41 14.14 -12.77 3.46
CA ASP A 41 14.79 -11.57 2.88
C ASP A 41 13.97 -10.90 1.76
N ALA A 42 12.89 -11.53 1.28
CA ALA A 42 11.95 -10.89 0.38
C ALA A 42 11.11 -9.78 1.05
N PHE A 43 11.07 -9.75 2.39
CA PHE A 43 10.26 -8.83 3.18
C PHE A 43 11.08 -8.17 4.30
N ASN A 44 10.82 -6.89 4.50
CA ASN A 44 11.46 -6.11 5.56
C ASN A 44 10.66 -6.21 6.87
N LEU A 45 10.64 -7.39 7.50
CA LEU A 45 9.81 -7.67 8.69
C LEU A 45 10.62 -7.96 9.96
N SER A 46 11.90 -8.31 9.84
CA SER A 46 12.73 -8.84 10.94
C SER A 46 12.85 -7.91 12.16
N GLU A 47 12.86 -6.60 11.94
CA GLU A 47 12.98 -5.59 12.99
C GLU A 47 11.63 -5.01 13.44
N MET A 48 10.53 -5.46 12.82
CA MET A 48 9.21 -4.88 13.05
C MET A 48 8.48 -5.59 14.20
N LYS A 49 8.03 -4.82 15.20
CA LYS A 49 7.07 -5.34 16.17
C LYS A 49 5.69 -5.42 15.54
N ILE A 50 5.25 -6.64 15.21
CA ILE A 50 3.95 -6.88 14.60
C ILE A 50 2.87 -7.02 15.70
N THR A 51 2.11 -5.94 15.92
CA THR A 51 0.90 -5.93 16.76
C THR A 51 -0.30 -6.49 16.00
N ASP A 52 -1.42 -6.76 16.69
CA ASP A 52 -2.64 -7.23 16.02
C ASP A 52 -3.19 -6.20 15.03
N ASP A 53 -3.18 -4.91 15.38
CA ASP A 53 -3.54 -3.82 14.46
C ASP A 53 -2.64 -3.79 13.21
N ALA A 54 -1.34 -4.05 13.37
CA ALA A 54 -0.42 -4.14 12.25
C ALA A 54 -0.74 -5.36 11.38
N ARG A 55 -1.07 -6.52 11.97
CA ARG A 55 -1.50 -7.70 11.20
C ARG A 55 -2.75 -7.43 10.39
N GLU A 56 -3.76 -6.79 10.98
CA GLU A 56 -4.98 -6.44 10.28
C GLU A 56 -4.69 -5.51 9.10
N LEU A 57 -3.87 -4.47 9.33
CA LEU A 57 -3.46 -3.53 8.30
C LEU A 57 -2.69 -4.21 7.15
N ILE A 58 -1.74 -5.08 7.47
CA ILE A 58 -0.96 -5.84 6.49
C ILE A 58 -1.88 -6.73 5.67
N ASN A 59 -2.74 -7.50 6.33
CA ASN A 59 -3.69 -8.39 5.65
C ASN A 59 -4.64 -7.60 4.73
N LYS A 60 -5.10 -6.42 5.17
CA LYS A 60 -5.93 -5.53 4.36
C LYS A 60 -5.16 -5.01 3.14
N GLY A 61 -3.92 -4.59 3.31
CA GLY A 61 -3.06 -4.15 2.19
C GLY A 61 -2.82 -5.27 1.19
N ILE A 62 -2.47 -6.48 1.66
CA ILE A 62 -2.23 -7.67 0.83
C ILE A 62 -3.41 -7.96 -0.09
N HIS A 63 -4.63 -8.01 0.45
CA HIS A 63 -5.82 -8.29 -0.35
C HIS A 63 -6.01 -7.26 -1.46
N GLN A 64 -5.84 -5.98 -1.14
CA GLN A 64 -6.00 -4.90 -2.11
C GLN A 64 -4.92 -4.94 -3.21
N ILE A 65 -3.68 -5.30 -2.87
CA ILE A 65 -2.62 -5.47 -3.87
C ILE A 65 -2.89 -6.67 -4.80
N ILE A 66 -3.38 -7.78 -4.24
CA ILE A 66 -3.78 -8.96 -5.01
C ILE A 66 -4.90 -8.62 -6.00
N ASP A 67 -5.79 -7.71 -5.60
CA ASP A 67 -6.92 -7.20 -6.40
C ASP A 67 -6.56 -6.00 -7.28
N TYR A 68 -5.26 -5.74 -7.48
CA TYR A 68 -4.72 -4.70 -8.36
C TYR A 68 -5.14 -3.26 -8.00
N ARG A 69 -5.37 -2.98 -6.71
CA ARG A 69 -5.70 -1.64 -6.23
C ARG A 69 -4.45 -0.78 -6.00
N GLY A 70 -4.60 0.52 -6.13
CA GLY A 70 -3.57 1.53 -5.88
C GLY A 70 -2.85 2.04 -7.12
N LEU A 71 -2.96 1.38 -8.27
CA LEU A 71 -2.30 1.87 -9.49
C LEU A 71 -2.97 3.08 -10.13
N THR A 72 -4.26 3.28 -9.85
CA THR A 72 -5.08 4.32 -10.48
C THR A 72 -5.91 5.06 -9.45
N PHE A 73 -6.34 6.27 -9.81
CA PHE A 73 -7.27 7.07 -9.01
C PHE A 73 -8.65 6.42 -8.89
N ASP A 74 -9.07 5.67 -9.91
CA ASP A 74 -10.39 5.02 -9.93
C ASP A 74 -10.43 3.77 -9.04
N ARG A 75 -9.27 3.17 -8.78
CA ARG A 75 -9.13 1.98 -7.95
C ARG A 75 -8.02 2.18 -6.91
N PRO A 76 -8.14 3.12 -5.97
CA PRO A 76 -7.11 3.37 -4.99
C PRO A 76 -7.06 2.27 -3.93
N LEU A 77 -5.96 2.20 -3.20
CA LEU A 77 -5.94 1.54 -1.89
C LEU A 77 -6.87 2.30 -0.93
N GLU A 78 -7.48 1.61 0.01
CA GLU A 78 -8.44 2.19 0.95
C GLU A 78 -8.21 1.66 2.38
N GLY A 79 -8.48 2.56 3.34
CA GLY A 79 -8.54 2.21 4.76
C GLY A 79 -7.22 1.74 5.36
N LEU A 80 -6.09 2.16 4.78
CA LEU A 80 -4.75 2.02 5.36
C LEU A 80 -4.32 3.28 6.14
N GLY A 81 -4.98 4.42 5.92
CA GLY A 81 -4.49 5.72 6.36
C GLY A 81 -3.16 6.09 5.68
N ILE A 82 -2.62 7.28 5.98
CA ILE A 82 -1.33 7.72 5.40
C ILE A 82 -0.17 6.91 5.99
N GLY A 83 -0.06 6.90 7.32
CA GLY A 83 1.04 6.21 8.02
C GLY A 83 1.02 4.70 7.81
N GLY A 84 -0.16 4.09 7.81
CA GLY A 84 -0.30 2.66 7.54
C GLY A 84 0.02 2.29 6.10
N PHE A 85 -0.31 3.14 5.12
CA PHE A 85 0.12 2.92 3.74
C PHE A 85 1.66 2.95 3.60
N TYR A 86 2.34 3.91 4.24
CA TYR A 86 3.81 3.92 4.29
C TYR A 86 4.37 2.66 4.94
N TYR A 87 3.85 2.31 6.11
CA TYR A 87 4.26 1.12 6.85
C TYR A 87 4.10 -0.16 6.00
N PHE A 88 2.96 -0.31 5.33
CA PHE A 88 2.68 -1.47 4.50
C PHE A 88 3.65 -1.57 3.32
N MET A 89 3.93 -0.47 2.64
CA MET A 89 4.84 -0.46 1.49
C MET A 89 6.30 -0.70 1.90
N PHE A 90 6.69 -0.27 3.10
CA PHE A 90 8.02 -0.51 3.66
C PHE A 90 8.36 -2.01 3.79
N ILE A 91 7.36 -2.85 4.07
CA ILE A 91 7.50 -4.32 4.12
C ILE A 91 8.04 -4.88 2.80
N PHE A 92 7.71 -4.24 1.68
CA PHE A 92 8.17 -4.63 0.34
C PHE A 92 9.39 -3.83 -0.13
N TYR A 93 10.15 -3.22 0.79
CA TYR A 93 11.32 -2.40 0.50
C TYR A 93 11.06 -1.15 -0.34
N PHE A 94 9.83 -0.64 -0.32
CA PHE A 94 9.52 0.63 -0.98
C PHE A 94 9.78 1.82 -0.08
N GLU A 95 10.56 2.77 -0.59
CA GLU A 95 10.85 4.05 0.05
C GLU A 95 10.11 5.17 -0.67
N ARG A 96 9.60 6.13 0.11
CA ARG A 96 8.96 7.32 -0.45
C ARG A 96 9.97 8.20 -1.17
N LYS A 97 9.68 8.52 -2.44
CA LYS A 97 10.39 9.57 -3.20
C LYS A 97 9.63 10.89 -3.23
N ARG A 98 8.34 10.83 -3.51
CA ARG A 98 7.49 12.00 -3.63
C ARG A 98 6.09 11.66 -3.14
N GLN A 99 5.40 12.64 -2.59
CA GLN A 99 4.01 12.53 -2.17
C GLN A 99 3.24 13.72 -2.74
N LEU A 100 2.03 13.45 -3.22
CA LEU A 100 1.07 14.42 -3.69
C LEU A 100 -0.25 14.12 -2.99
N MET A 101 -0.75 15.11 -2.25
CA MET A 101 -2.02 15.00 -1.55
C MET A 101 -3.05 15.89 -2.25
N SER A 102 -4.16 15.30 -2.68
CA SER A 102 -5.29 16.03 -3.26
C SER A 102 -6.50 15.88 -2.35
N ARG A 103 -7.00 16.99 -1.83
CA ARG A 103 -8.23 16.99 -1.03
C ARG A 103 -9.43 16.96 -1.96
N ILE A 104 -10.30 15.98 -1.75
CA ILE A 104 -11.58 15.81 -2.44
C ILE A 104 -12.66 15.84 -1.35
N GLU A 105 -13.89 16.24 -1.67
CA GLU A 105 -14.97 16.26 -0.67
C GLU A 105 -15.09 14.88 0.02
N GLY A 106 -14.98 14.88 1.35
CA GLY A 106 -15.06 13.69 2.21
C GLY A 106 -13.82 12.78 2.25
N HIS A 107 -12.75 13.05 1.50
CA HIS A 107 -11.53 12.23 1.55
C HIS A 107 -10.28 12.93 0.99
N THR A 108 -9.11 12.38 1.30
CA THR A 108 -7.83 12.76 0.69
C THR A 108 -7.32 11.65 -0.20
N MET A 109 -6.92 11.99 -1.42
CA MET A 109 -6.16 11.11 -2.31
C MET A 109 -4.68 11.34 -2.07
N ASP A 110 -4.04 10.34 -1.49
CA ASP A 110 -2.61 10.30 -1.17
C ASP A 110 -1.87 9.50 -2.25
N SER A 111 -1.26 10.22 -3.19
CA SER A 111 -0.49 9.62 -4.28
C SER A 111 0.99 9.69 -3.95
N MET A 112 1.69 8.56 -4.04
CA MET A 112 3.11 8.48 -3.72
C MET A 112 3.89 7.84 -4.85
N LEU A 113 4.98 8.50 -5.22
CA LEU A 113 6.05 7.86 -5.97
C LEU A 113 6.91 7.13 -4.96
N MET A 114 7.03 5.83 -5.14
CA MET A 114 7.86 4.97 -4.32
C MET A 114 8.96 4.34 -5.15
N LYS A 115 10.15 4.20 -4.56
CA LYS A 115 11.29 3.50 -5.15
C LYS A 115 11.56 2.23 -4.36
N HIS A 116 11.65 1.10 -5.03
CA HIS A 116 12.12 -0.13 -4.42
C HIS A 116 13.62 0.00 -4.13
N SER A 117 14.05 -0.16 -2.87
CA SER A 117 15.44 0.10 -2.47
C SER A 117 16.43 -0.88 -3.11
N VAL A 118 16.02 -2.14 -3.31
CA VAL A 118 16.88 -3.18 -3.95
C VAL A 118 16.95 -3.06 -5.47
N THR A 119 15.82 -3.01 -6.19
CA THR A 119 15.83 -3.02 -7.66
C THR A 119 15.99 -1.63 -8.28
N GLY A 120 15.70 -0.59 -7.50
CA GLY A 120 15.67 0.79 -7.97
C GLY A 120 14.42 1.17 -8.78
N ASP A 121 13.50 0.23 -9.00
CA ASP A 121 12.26 0.47 -9.75
C ASP A 121 11.37 1.48 -9.02
N GLU A 122 10.68 2.32 -9.79
CA GLU A 122 9.77 3.32 -9.26
C GLU A 122 8.34 3.08 -9.71
N MET A 123 7.38 3.31 -8.81
CA MET A 123 5.95 3.21 -9.12
C MET A 123 5.16 4.28 -8.39
N TRP A 124 4.15 4.82 -9.06
CA TRP A 124 3.12 5.63 -8.42
C TRP A 124 2.03 4.72 -7.84
N LEU A 125 1.69 4.96 -6.59
CA LEU A 125 0.60 4.29 -5.90
C LEU A 125 -0.31 5.33 -5.26
N VAL A 126 -1.61 5.03 -5.23
CA VAL A 126 -2.68 5.92 -4.80
C VAL A 126 -3.44 5.27 -3.65
N ASN A 127 -3.56 5.99 -2.54
CA ASN A 127 -4.27 5.59 -1.35
C ASN A 127 -5.33 6.64 -1.01
N LYS A 128 -6.57 6.19 -0.87
CA LYS A 128 -7.71 7.01 -0.46
C LYS A 128 -7.85 6.94 1.05
N VAL A 129 -7.76 8.10 1.66
CA VAL A 129 -7.79 8.28 3.12
C VAL A 129 -9.06 9.04 3.46
N ALA A 130 -9.90 8.45 4.32
CA ALA A 130 -11.09 9.12 4.82
C ALA A 130 -10.71 10.43 5.54
N GLU A 131 -11.54 11.44 5.39
CA GLU A 131 -11.38 12.68 6.15
C GLU A 131 -11.57 12.39 7.65
N ILE A 132 -10.66 12.89 8.48
CA ILE A 132 -10.79 12.75 9.93
C ILE A 132 -11.85 13.76 10.38
N PRO A 133 -12.92 13.34 11.08
CA PRO A 133 -13.95 14.25 11.57
C PRO A 133 -13.34 15.33 12.47
N TYR A 134 -13.82 16.56 12.36
CA TYR A 134 -13.34 17.69 13.16
C TYR A 134 -13.40 17.42 14.68
N GLU A 135 -14.44 16.69 15.12
CA GLU A 135 -14.63 16.25 16.50
C GLU A 135 -13.47 15.37 17.01
N GLU A 136 -12.88 14.54 16.15
CA GLU A 136 -11.70 13.76 16.51
C GLU A 136 -10.45 14.63 16.57
N ILE A 137 -10.32 15.60 15.66
CA ILE A 137 -9.20 16.56 15.66
C ILE A 137 -9.21 17.40 16.96
N GLU A 138 -10.38 17.85 17.41
CA GLU A 138 -10.50 18.63 18.65
C GLU A 138 -9.96 17.91 19.89
N LYS A 139 -10.12 16.58 19.97
CA LYS A 139 -9.63 15.78 21.10
C LYS A 139 -8.10 15.86 21.23
N TYR A 140 -7.39 16.04 20.12
CA TYR A 140 -5.93 16.17 20.09
C TYR A 140 -5.44 17.62 20.19
N MET A 141 -6.29 18.59 19.83
CA MET A 141 -5.99 20.02 19.95
C MET A 141 -6.20 20.57 21.36
N LYS A 142 -7.10 19.97 22.17
CA LYS A 142 -7.28 20.29 23.59
C LYS A 142 -6.20 19.59 24.42
N LYS A 143 -4.96 20.07 24.30
CA LYS A 143 -3.85 19.77 25.21
C LYS A 143 -3.50 20.99 26.04
#